data_AF-A0A2U1P0D1-F1
#
_entry.id   AF-A0A2U1P0D1-F1
#
_cell.length_a   1.000
_cell.length_b   1.000
_cell.length_c   1.000
_cell.angle_alpha   90.00
_cell.angle_beta   90.00
_cell.angle_gamma   90.00
#
_symmetry.space_group_name_H-M   'P 1'
#
loop_
_entity.id
_entity.type
_entity.pdbx_description
1 polymer ?
#
loop_
_entity_poly.entity_id
_entity_poly.type
_entity_poly.pdbx_seq_one_letter_code
_entity_poly.pdbx_strand_id
1 'polypeptide(L)'
;MTHTSLSAYISRAHGISRIKQLAHLLNDGDPQQKMMKKASELNKSDIDDCRRFAKMYSAQLFDIYKKKDDPFFPPSRKADK
;
A
#
# COMPACT_ATOMS: atom_id res chain seq x y z
N MET A 1 -20.27 23.13 -5.10
CA MET A 1 -18.90 23.31 -4.54
C MET A 1 -18.79 22.50 -3.26
N THR A 2 -18.09 21.37 -3.26
CA THR A 2 -17.90 20.57 -2.04
C THR A 2 -16.80 21.20 -1.18
N HIS A 3 -17.18 21.89 -0.11
CA HIS A 3 -16.24 22.41 0.87
C HIS A 3 -15.64 21.21 1.63
N THR A 4 -14.49 20.71 1.16
CA THR A 4 -13.77 19.67 1.89
C THR A 4 -13.18 20.33 3.14
N SER A 5 -13.60 19.88 4.32
CA SER A 5 -13.08 20.39 5.59
C SER A 5 -11.55 20.33 5.63
N LEU A 6 -10.90 21.37 6.16
CA LEU A 6 -9.46 21.41 6.37
C LEU A 6 -8.97 20.19 7.17
N SER A 7 -9.79 19.71 8.12
CA SER A 7 -9.55 18.47 8.85
C SER A 7 -9.47 17.25 7.92
N ALA A 8 -10.41 17.14 6.97
CA ALA A 8 -10.42 16.04 6.00
C ALA A 8 -9.24 16.13 5.01
N TYR A 9 -8.77 17.33 4.68
CA TYR A 9 -7.55 17.51 3.87
C TYR A 9 -6.30 17.10 4.66
N ILE A 10 -6.15 17.55 5.90
CA ILE A 10 -5.02 17.18 6.78
C ILE A 10 -5.00 15.67 7.03
N SER A 11 -6.15 15.04 7.30
CA SER A 11 -6.24 13.58 7.46
C SER A 11 -5.82 12.82 6.19
N ARG A 12 -6.16 13.33 5.00
CA ARG A 12 -5.69 12.76 3.72
C ARG A 12 -4.19 12.95 3.52
N ALA A 13 -3.68 14.15 3.75
CA ALA A 13 -2.25 14.46 3.62
C ALA A 13 -1.40 13.63 4.61
N HIS A 14 -1.86 13.47 5.84
CA HIS A 14 -1.24 12.60 6.83
C HIS A 14 -1.30 11.12 6.42
N GLY A 15 -2.43 10.68 5.84
CA GLY A 15 -2.55 9.35 5.24
C GLY A 15 -1.54 9.11 4.11
N ILE A 16 -1.36 10.08 3.21
CA ILE A 16 -0.36 10.02 2.14
C ILE A 16 1.07 9.94 2.71
N SER A 17 1.37 10.74 3.73
CA SER A 17 2.66 10.70 4.44
C SER A 17 2.93 9.31 5.03
N ARG A 18 1.93 8.73 5.69
CA ARG A 18 2.05 7.42 6.31
C ARG A 18 2.19 6.27 5.31
N ILE A 19 1.46 6.32 4.19
CA ILE A 19 1.60 5.34 3.10
C ILE A 19 3.03 5.36 2.55
N LYS A 20 3.62 6.55 2.34
CA LYS A 20 5.01 6.67 1.87
C LYS A 20 6.01 6.10 2.87
N GLN A 21 5.81 6.36 4.17
CA GLN A 21 6.66 5.81 5.23
C GLN A 21 6.59 4.28 5.26
N LEU A 22 5.39 3.70 5.18
CA LEU A 22 5.21 2.26 5.12
C LEU A 22 5.84 1.67 3.86
N ALA A 23 5.67 2.29 2.69
CA ALA A 23 6.30 1.84 1.46
C ALA A 23 7.83 1.81 1.59
N HIS A 24 8.44 2.85 2.15
CA HIS A 24 9.88 2.89 2.38
C HIS A 24 10.35 1.80 3.35
N LEU A 25 9.60 1.58 4.44
CA LEU A 25 9.87 0.52 5.41
C LEU A 25 9.77 -0.87 4.77
N LEU A 26 8.70 -1.12 4.01
CA LEU A 26 8.43 -2.41 3.37
C LEU A 26 9.47 -2.75 2.31
N ASN A 27 9.96 -1.74 1.59
CA ASN A 27 10.98 -1.90 0.56
C ASN A 27 12.40 -1.94 1.13
N ASP A 28 12.59 -1.56 2.39
CA ASP A 28 13.90 -1.48 3.07
C ASP A 28 14.96 -0.72 2.25
N GLY A 29 14.51 0.33 1.53
CA GLY A 29 15.38 1.13 0.67
C GLY A 29 15.72 0.52 -0.70
N ASP A 30 15.06 -0.58 -1.11
CA ASP A 30 15.26 -1.18 -2.44
C ASP A 30 14.97 -0.16 -3.57
N PRO A 31 15.95 0.13 -4.46
CA PRO A 31 15.78 1.10 -5.54
C PRO A 31 14.75 0.69 -6.60
N GLN A 32 14.46 -0.61 -6.70
CA GLN A 32 13.45 -1.14 -7.61
C GLN A 32 12.06 -1.17 -6.97
N GLN A 33 11.93 -0.63 -5.74
CA GLN A 33 10.69 -0.59 -4.96
C GLN A 33 10.10 -1.98 -4.68
N LYS A 34 10.94 -3.02 -4.72
CA LYS A 34 10.54 -4.37 -4.39
C LYS A 34 10.31 -4.48 -2.89
N MET A 35 9.24 -5.16 -2.50
CA MET A 35 8.98 -5.46 -1.10
C MET A 35 10.05 -6.43 -0.55
N MET A 36 10.77 -5.99 0.46
CA MET A 36 11.87 -6.74 1.07
C MET A 36 11.49 -7.30 2.45
N LYS A 37 10.62 -6.60 3.20
CA LYS A 37 10.15 -7.06 4.51
C LYS A 37 8.87 -7.88 4.40
N LYS A 38 8.81 -8.95 5.18
CA LYS A 38 7.62 -9.77 5.41
C LYS A 38 6.78 -9.18 6.53
N ALA A 39 5.50 -9.54 6.57
CA ALA A 39 4.59 -9.11 7.64
C ALA A 39 5.08 -9.49 9.05
N SER A 40 5.82 -10.60 9.20
CA SER A 40 6.41 -11.03 10.47
C SER A 40 7.51 -10.11 11.00
N GLU A 41 8.06 -9.24 10.15
CA GLU A 41 9.16 -8.31 10.49
C GLU A 41 8.62 -6.92 10.82
N LEU A 42 7.30 -6.73 10.78
CA LEU A 42 6.64 -5.46 11.05
C LEU A 42 6.04 -5.45 12.46
N ASN A 43 5.98 -4.28 13.07
CA ASN A 43 5.24 -4.13 14.31
C ASN A 43 3.72 -4.15 14.03
N LYS A 44 2.94 -4.37 15.09
CA LYS A 44 1.48 -4.46 15.00
C LYS A 44 0.82 -3.21 14.40
N SER A 45 1.35 -2.02 14.71
CA SER A 45 0.81 -0.75 14.21
C SER A 45 0.97 -0.64 12.69
N ASP A 46 2.15 -1.00 12.16
CA ASP A 46 2.42 -1.00 10.73
C ASP A 46 1.51 -1.99 10.00
N ILE A 47 1.29 -3.18 10.58
CA ILE A 47 0.39 -4.19 10.02
C ILE A 47 -1.05 -3.68 9.96
N ASP A 48 -1.53 -3.05 11.03
CA ASP A 48 -2.89 -2.53 11.10
C ASP A 48 -3.12 -1.37 10.11
N ASP A 49 -2.13 -0.48 9.95
CA ASP A 49 -2.15 0.55 8.91
C ASP A 49 -2.14 -0.05 7.49
N CYS A 50 -1.28 -1.03 7.22
CA CYS A 50 -1.27 -1.76 5.94
C CYS A 50 -2.65 -2.36 5.64
N ARG A 51 -3.29 -3.00 6.62
CA ARG A 51 -4.65 -3.56 6.47
C ARG A 51 -5.67 -2.46 6.20
N ARG A 52 -5.60 -1.33 6.91
CA ARG A 52 -6.49 -0.19 6.72
C ARG A 52 -6.37 0.37 5.30
N PHE A 53 -5.16 0.60 4.81
CA PHE A 53 -4.92 1.12 3.46
C PHE A 53 -5.31 0.12 2.37
N ALA A 54 -4.99 -1.17 2.55
CA ALA A 54 -5.42 -2.21 1.61
C ALA A 54 -6.94 -2.26 1.44
N LYS A 55 -7.70 -2.10 2.54
CA LYS A 55 -9.17 -1.99 2.48
C LYS A 55 -9.61 -0.71 1.77
N MET A 56 -9.04 0.43 2.17
CA MET A 56 -9.40 1.76 1.67
C MET A 56 -9.17 1.92 0.16
N TYR A 57 -8.06 1.35 -0.35
CA TYR A 57 -7.66 1.45 -1.75
C TYR A 57 -7.89 0.16 -2.54
N SER A 58 -8.67 -0.78 -2.01
CA SER A 58 -8.90 -2.10 -2.61
C SER A 58 -9.35 -2.04 -4.09
N ALA A 59 -10.24 -1.11 -4.44
CA ALA A 59 -10.66 -0.92 -5.84
C ALA A 59 -9.51 -0.50 -6.75
N GLN A 60 -8.66 0.44 -6.31
CA GLN A 60 -7.48 0.88 -7.08
C GLN A 60 -6.43 -0.22 -7.19
N LEU A 61 -6.18 -0.95 -6.10
CA LEU A 61 -5.28 -2.11 -6.11
C LEU A 61 -5.77 -3.19 -7.08
N PHE A 62 -7.08 -3.42 -7.14
CA PHE A 62 -7.67 -4.37 -8.08
C PHE A 62 -7.54 -3.91 -9.54
N ASP A 63 -7.64 -2.60 -9.80
CA ASP A 63 -7.41 -2.05 -11.14
C ASP A 63 -5.94 -2.16 -11.56
N ILE A 64 -4.99 -1.86 -10.67
CA ILE A 64 -3.54 -2.07 -10.88
C ILE A 64 -3.27 -3.54 -11.23
N TYR A 65 -3.85 -4.46 -10.46
CA TYR A 65 -3.74 -5.89 -10.70
C TYR A 65 -4.26 -6.29 -12.09
N LYS A 66 -5.48 -5.85 -12.46
CA LYS A 66 -6.07 -6.16 -13.77
C LYS A 66 -5.22 -5.66 -14.94
N LYS A 67 -4.66 -4.46 -14.79
CA LYS A 67 -3.81 -3.83 -15.81
C LYS A 67 -2.39 -4.38 -15.84
N LYS A 68 -1.96 -5.08 -14.78
CA LYS A 68 -0.59 -5.54 -14.56
C LYS A 68 0.40 -4.37 -14.52
N ASP A 69 -0.04 -3.24 -13.96
CA ASP A 69 0.77 -2.01 -13.88
C ASP A 69 1.93 -2.15 -12.88
N ASP A 70 1.83 -3.10 -11.93
CA ASP A 70 2.88 -3.41 -10.96
C ASP A 70 3.44 -4.84 -11.20
N PRO A 71 4.72 -4.98 -11.58
CA PRO A 71 5.34 -6.28 -11.82
C PRO A 71 5.53 -7.12 -10.54
N PHE A 72 5.51 -6.50 -9.36
CA PHE A 72 5.60 -7.16 -8.06
C PHE A 72 4.24 -7.54 -7.48
N PHE A 73 3.14 -7.20 -8.16
CA PHE A 73 1.79 -7.57 -7.79
C PHE A 73 1.13 -8.60 -8.75
N PRO A 74 1.81 -9.71 -9.11
CA PRO A 74 1.19 -10.72 -9.96
C PRO A 74 0.17 -11.55 -9.18
N PRO A 75 -0.78 -12.21 -9.87
CA PRO A 75 -1.62 -13.21 -9.25
C PRO A 75 -0.73 -14.28 -8.62
N SER A 76 -0.90 -14.55 -7.33
CA SER A 76 -0.33 -15.76 -6.76
C SER A 76 -0.96 -16.94 -7.50
N ARG A 77 -0.20 -17.53 -8.43
CA ARG A 77 -0.24 -18.92 -8.88
C ARG A 77 0.65 -19.06 -10.13
N LYS A 78 1.88 -19.52 -9.92
CA LYS A 78 2.27 -20.73 -10.66
C LYS A 78 1.41 -21.83 -10.05
N ALA A 79 0.25 -22.10 -10.67
CA ALA A 79 -0.32 -23.43 -10.57
C ALA A 79 0.55 -24.24 -11.53
N ASP A 80 1.53 -24.94 -10.97
CA ASP A 80 2.25 -25.96 -11.71
C ASP A 80 1.18 -26.93 -12.24
N LYS A 81 1.18 -27.13 -13.55
CA LYS A 81 0.41 -28.18 -14.23
C LYS A 81 1.09 -29.52 -14.02
#